data_AF-A0A3V9PWT0-F1
#
_entry.id   AF-A0A3V9PWT0-F1
#
_cell.length_a   1.000
_cell.length_b   1.000
_cell.length_c   1.000
_cell.angle_alpha   90.00
_cell.angle_beta   90.00
_cell.angle_gamma   90.00
#
_symmetry.space_group_name_H-M   'P 1'
#
loop_
_entity.id
_entity.type
_entity.pdbx_description
1 polymer ?
#
loop_
_entity_poly.entity_id
_entity_poly.type
_entity_poly.pdbx_seq_one_letter_code
_entity_poly.pdbx_strand_id
1 'polypeptide(L)' 'MENLNMDLLYMAAAVMMGLAAIGAAIGIGILGGKFLEGAARQPDLIPLLRTQFFIVMGLVDAIPMIAVGLGLYVMFAVA' A
#
# COMPACT_ATOMS: atom_id res chain seq x y z
N MET A 1 6.23 -0.64 -34.47
CA MET A 1 5.46 -1.54 -33.59
C MET A 1 6.13 -1.73 -32.23
N GLU A 2 7.45 -1.54 -32.09
CA GLU A 2 8.13 -1.47 -30.77
C GLU A 2 7.58 -0.38 -29.83
N ASN A 3 7.33 0.83 -30.34
CA ASN A 3 6.82 1.94 -29.52
C ASN A 3 5.47 1.63 -28.86
N LEU A 4 4.60 0.86 -29.54
CA LEU A 4 3.26 0.54 -29.03
C LEU A 4 3.32 -0.41 -27.83
N ASN A 5 4.33 -1.29 -27.77
CA ASN A 5 4.56 -2.15 -26.61
C ASN A 5 5.09 -1.35 -25.41
N MET A 6 5.99 -0.40 -25.65
CA MET A 6 6.54 0.47 -24.61
C MET A 6 5.47 1.36 -23.97
N ASP A 7 4.63 1.99 -24.79
CA ASP A 7 3.53 2.83 -24.31
C ASP A 7 2.52 2.03 -23.46
N LEU A 8 2.23 0.77 -23.86
CA LEU A 8 1.39 -0.14 -23.07
C LEU A 8 2.03 -0.54 -21.74
N LEU A 9 3.34 -0.80 -21.71
CA LEU A 9 4.05 -1.16 -20.48
C LEU A 9 4.03 -0.01 -19.47
N TYR A 10 4.23 1.23 -19.91
CA TYR A 10 4.11 2.40 -19.04
C TYR A 10 2.70 2.60 -18.52
N MET A 11 1.68 2.39 -19.36
CA MET A 11 0.28 2.46 -18.94
C MET A 11 -0.06 1.37 -17.91
N ALA A 12 0.41 0.14 -18.13
CA ALA A 12 0.23 -0.97 -17.19
C ALA A 12 0.90 -0.67 -15.84
N ALA A 13 2.13 -0.16 -15.85
CA ALA A 13 2.84 0.26 -14.64
C ALA A 13 2.10 1.35 -13.88
N ALA A 14 1.58 2.37 -14.58
CA ALA A 14 0.80 3.44 -13.97
C ALA A 14 -0.49 2.93 -13.31
N VAL A 15 -1.22 2.01 -13.96
CA VAL A 15 -2.45 1.42 -13.41
C VAL A 15 -2.14 0.55 -12.19
N MET A 16 -1.12 -0.31 -12.25
CA MET A 16 -0.74 -1.15 -11.11
C MET A 16 -0.36 -0.31 -9.89
N MET A 17 0.48 0.71 -10.07
CA MET A 17 0.90 1.58 -8.97
C MET A 17 -0.26 2.42 -8.43
N GLY A 18 -1.12 2.94 -9.31
CA GLY A 18 -2.29 3.72 -8.91
C GLY A 18 -3.29 2.92 -8.07
N LEU A 19 -3.61 1.70 -8.49
CA LEU A 19 -4.52 0.81 -7.74
C LEU A 19 -3.91 0.37 -6.40
N ALA A 20 -2.61 0.07 -6.39
CA ALA A 20 -1.89 -0.27 -5.17
C ALA A 20 -1.91 0.89 -4.14
N ALA A 21 -1.70 2.13 -4.60
CA ALA A 21 -1.75 3.31 -3.74
C ALA A 21 -3.14 3.54 -3.14
N ILE A 22 -4.21 3.31 -3.91
CA ILE A 22 -5.59 3.41 -3.41
C ILE A 22 -5.84 2.35 -2.33
N GLY A 23 -5.40 1.11 -2.55
CA GLY A 23 -5.51 0.03 -1.56
C GLY A 23 -4.78 0.36 -0.25
N ALA A 24 -3.55 0.89 -0.34
CA ALA A 24 -2.78 1.33 0.81
C ALA A 24 -3.49 2.46 1.58
N ALA A 25 -3.95 3.49 0.88
CA ALA A 25 -4.60 4.66 1.48
C ALA A 25 -5.87 4.27 2.25
N ILE A 26 -6.70 3.39 1.68
CA ILE A 26 -7.93 2.91 2.34
C ILE A 26 -7.57 2.05 3.56
N GLY A 27 -6.64 1.10 3.41
CA GLY A 27 -6.24 0.21 4.51
C GLY A 27 -5.66 0.95 5.70
N ILE A 28 -4.73 1.87 5.44
CA ILE A 28 -4.10 2.70 6.48
C ILE A 28 -5.14 3.65 7.11
N GLY A 29 -6.04 4.24 6.33
CA GLY A 29 -7.09 5.13 6.83
C GLY A 29 -8.04 4.43 7.81
N ILE A 30 -8.50 3.22 7.48
CA ILE A 30 -9.40 2.44 8.36
C ILE A 30 -8.67 2.02 9.64
N LEU A 31 -7.45 1.49 9.52
CA LEU A 31 -6.66 1.05 10.67
C LEU A 31 -6.29 2.20 11.59
N GLY A 32 -5.82 3.32 11.03
CA GLY A 32 -5.50 4.53 11.78
C GLY A 32 -6.71 5.09 12.51
N GLY A 33 -7.88 5.13 11.86
CA GLY A 33 -9.13 5.56 12.48
C GLY A 33 -9.52 4.66 13.67
N LYS A 34 -9.47 3.34 13.49
CA LYS A 34 -9.79 2.37 14.56
C LYS A 34 -8.79 2.41 15.72
N PHE A 35 -7.52 2.62 15.43
CA PHE A 35 -6.49 2.81 16.44
C PHE A 35 -6.76 4.06 17.29
N LEU A 36 -7.08 5.20 16.66
CA LEU A 36 -7.41 6.43 17.37
C LEU A 36 -8.69 6.30 18.20
N GLU A 37 -9.74 5.65 17.69
CA GLU A 37 -10.96 5.34 18.45
C GLU A 37 -10.66 4.49 19.69
N GLY A 38 -9.81 3.45 19.54
CA GLY A 38 -9.40 2.58 20.65
C GLY A 38 -8.58 3.32 21.70
N ALA A 39 -7.61 4.14 21.27
CA ALA A 39 -6.78 4.96 22.15
C ALA A 39 -7.59 6.02 22.91
N ALA A 40 -8.60 6.62 22.26
CA ALA A 40 -9.47 7.60 22.90
C ALA A 40 -10.42 6.98 23.93
N ARG A 41 -10.87 5.74 23.72
CA ARG A 41 -11.75 5.02 24.66
C ARG A 41 -11.00 4.47 25.87
N GLN A 42 -9.81 3.93 25.66
CA GLN A 42 -9.02 3.29 26.71
C GLN A 42 -7.53 3.63 26.54
N PRO A 43 -7.07 4.75 27.14
CA PRO A 43 -5.69 5.19 26.99
C PRO A 43 -4.67 4.20 27.59
N ASP A 44 -5.07 3.40 28.58
CA ASP A 44 -4.20 2.39 29.21
C ASP A 44 -3.83 1.25 28.26
N LEU A 45 -4.64 1.01 27.22
CA LEU A 45 -4.38 -0.03 26.21
C LEU A 45 -3.52 0.45 25.04
N ILE A 46 -3.12 1.73 25.00
CA ILE A 46 -2.29 2.28 23.92
C ILE A 46 -1.03 1.45 23.64
N PRO A 47 -0.27 0.96 24.64
CA PRO A 47 0.93 0.16 24.37
C PRO A 47 0.61 -1.14 23.63
N LEU A 48 -0.48 -1.83 24.02
CA LEU A 48 -0.92 -3.07 23.38
C LEU A 48 -1.47 -2.80 21.96
N LEU A 49 -2.32 -1.77 21.83
CA LEU A 49 -2.92 -1.37 20.56
C LEU A 49 -1.86 -0.92 19.55
N ARG A 50 -0.79 -0.25 20.00
CA ARG A 50 0.32 0.17 19.14
C ARG A 50 1.06 -1.03 18.55
N THR A 51 1.36 -2.06 19.34
CA THR A 51 2.00 -3.28 18.84
C THR A 51 1.13 -3.99 17.81
N GLN A 52 -0.17 -4.15 18.09
CA GLN A 52 -1.11 -4.75 17.15
C GLN A 52 -1.25 -3.91 15.88
N PHE A 53 -1.34 -2.58 16.02
CA PHE A 53 -1.37 -1.66 14.89
C PHE A 53 -0.16 -1.83 13.98
N PHE A 54 1.06 -1.88 14.51
CA PHE A 54 2.26 -2.06 13.68
C PHE A 54 2.28 -3.39 12.92
N ILE A 55 1.84 -4.49 13.55
CA ILE A 55 1.78 -5.81 12.89
C ILE A 55 0.80 -5.77 11.72
N VAL A 56 -0.40 -5.23 11.96
CA VAL A 56 -1.45 -5.20 10.94
C VAL A 56 -1.15 -4.15 9.86
N MET A 57 -0.56 -3.01 10.23
CA MET A 57 -0.15 -1.97 9.29
C MET A 57 0.95 -2.49 8.36
N GLY A 58 1.92 -3.25 8.87
CA GLY A 58 2.91 -3.94 8.04
C GLY A 58 2.30 -4.96 7.07
N LEU A 59 1.26 -5.69 7.49
CA LEU A 59 0.54 -6.62 6.61
C LEU A 59 -0.25 -5.90 5.51
N VAL A 60 -0.89 -4.76 5.85
CA VAL A 60 -1.61 -3.93 4.89
C VAL A 60 -0.68 -3.29 3.86
N ASP A 61 0.52 -2.88 4.28
CA ASP A 61 1.50 -2.24 3.40
C ASP A 61 2.28 -3.23 2.53
N ALA A 62 2.38 -4.50 2.93
CA ALA A 62 3.10 -5.52 2.18
C ALA A 62 2.57 -5.71 0.74
N ILE A 63 1.25 -5.72 0.55
CA ILE A 63 0.62 -5.96 -0.76
C ILE A 63 0.86 -4.78 -1.72
N PRO A 64 0.60 -3.51 -1.33
CA PRO A 64 0.95 -2.35 -2.15
C PRO A 64 2.44 -2.28 -2.49
N MET A 65 3.33 -2.57 -1.54
CA MET A 65 4.77 -2.51 -1.78
C MET A 65 5.25 -3.57 -2.77
N ILE A 66 4.64 -4.76 -2.81
CA ILE A 66 4.89 -5.75 -3.86
C ILE A 66 4.48 -5.21 -5.24
N ALA A 67 3.31 -4.57 -5.33
CA ALA A 67 2.83 -3.99 -6.59
C ALA A 67 3.73 -2.83 -7.08
N VAL A 68 4.25 -2.00 -6.17
CA VAL A 68 5.27 -0.99 -6.50
C VAL A 68 6.54 -1.65 -7.01
N GLY A 69 7.04 -2.71 -6.34
CA GLY A 69 8.21 -3.46 -6.80
C GLY A 69 8.05 -4.03 -8.21
N LEU A 70 6.88 -4.59 -8.52
CA LEU A 70 6.55 -5.08 -9.86
C LEU A 70 6.42 -3.92 -10.87
N GLY A 71 5.84 -2.80 -10.48
CA GLY A 71 5.73 -1.60 -11.34
C GLY A 71 7.10 -1.03 -11.72
N LEU A 72 8.03 -0.97 -10.76
CA LEU A 72 9.42 -0.56 -11.00
C LEU A 72 10.16 -1.57 -11.87
N TYR A 73 9.94 -2.88 -11.68
CA TYR A 73 10.51 -3.90 -12.55
C TYR A 73 10.05 -3.74 -14.01
N VAL A 74 8.75 -3.53 -14.23
CA VAL A 74 8.22 -3.29 -15.58
C VAL A 74 8.82 -2.03 -16.20
N MET A 75 9.01 -0.97 -15.41
CA MET A 75 9.49 0.33 -15.89
C MET A 75 11.00 0.38 -16.16
N PHE A 76 11.82 -0.36 -15.41
CA PHE A 76 13.29 -0.24 -15.47
C PHE A 76 14.01 -1.49 -16.01
N ALA A 77 13.38 -2.66 -15.96
CA ALA A 77 14.01 -3.92 -16.36
C ALA A 77 13.38 -4.56 -17.62
N VAL A 78 12.13 -4.24 -17.94
CA VAL A 78 11.42 -4.79 -19.10
C VAL A 78 11.26 -3.79 -20.24
N ALA A 79 10.94 -2.53 -19.89
CA ALA A 79 10.88 -1.40 -20.81
C ALA A 79 12.29 -1.01 -21.30
#